data_AF-A0A1H5W510-F1
#
_entry.id   AF-A0A1H5W510-F1
#
_cell.length_a   1.000
_cell.length_b   1.000
_cell.length_c   1.000
_cell.angle_alpha   90.00
_cell.angle_beta   90.00
_cell.angle_gamma   90.00
#
_symmetry.space_group_name_H-M   'P 1'
#
loop_
_entity.id
_entity.type
_entity.pdbx_description
1 polymer ?
#
loop_
_entity_poly.entity_id
_entity_poly.type
_entity_poly.pdbx_seq_one_letter_code
_entity_poly.pdbx_strand_id
1 'polypeptide(L)' 'MFRTTLTAFALLLSTTVAGFAACSGHSDQAMTCAEGSEYDAESGSCKVISS' A
#
# COMPACT_ATOMS: atom_id res chain seq x y z
N MET A 1 -8.92 -1.56 -26.62
CA MET A 1 -9.16 -1.30 -25.19
C MET A 1 -8.68 -2.41 -24.25
N PHE A 2 -8.76 -3.71 -24.58
CA PHE A 2 -8.33 -4.78 -23.66
C PHE A 2 -6.83 -4.74 -23.27
N ARG A 3 -5.98 -4.18 -24.13
CA ARG A 3 -4.54 -4.06 -23.85
C ARG A 3 -4.26 -3.10 -22.69
N THR A 4 -4.96 -1.96 -22.61
CA THR A 4 -4.73 -0.93 -21.59
C THR A 4 -5.22 -1.38 -20.21
N THR A 5 -6.32 -2.14 -20.15
CA THR A 5 -6.85 -2.69 -18.90
C THR A 5 -5.91 -3.72 -18.30
N LEU A 6 -5.27 -4.55 -19.14
CA LEU A 6 -4.29 -5.55 -18.69
C LEU A 6 -3.03 -4.87 -18.16
N THR A 7 -2.56 -3.81 -18.83
CA THR A 7 -1.40 -3.03 -18.36
C THR A 7 -1.68 -2.34 -17.02
N ALA A 8 -2.86 -1.74 -16.85
CA ALA A 8 -3.26 -1.12 -15.58
C ALA A 8 -3.31 -2.15 -14.45
N PHE A 9 -3.86 -3.34 -14.72
CA PHE A 9 -3.90 -4.42 -13.74
C PHE A 9 -2.50 -4.92 -13.35
N ALA A 10 -1.60 -5.06 -14.33
CA ALA A 10 -0.21 -5.42 -14.07
C ALA A 10 0.52 -4.36 -13.23
N LEU A 11 0.26 -3.08 -13.48
CA LEU A 11 0.82 -1.98 -12.68
C LEU A 11 0.33 -2.00 -11.23
N LEU A 12 -0.97 -2.23 -11.01
CA LEU A 12 -1.54 -2.34 -9.66
C LEU A 12 -1.00 -3.55 -8.88
N LEU A 13 -0.76 -4.68 -9.55
CA LEU A 13 -0.14 -5.84 -8.92
C LEU A 13 1.36 -5.64 -8.66
N SER A 14 2.05 -4.88 -9.50
CA SER A 14 3.49 -4.66 -9.33
C SER A 14 3.81 -3.84 -8.08
N THR A 15 2.97 -2.86 -7.71
CA THR A 15 3.19 -2.03 -6.51
C THR A 15 2.97 -2.80 -5.21
N THR A 16 1.98 -3.72 -5.18
CA THR A 16 1.72 -4.55 -3.99
C THR A 16 2.84 -5.56 -3.76
N VAL A 17 3.30 -6.24 -4.82
CA VAL A 17 4.39 -7.21 -4.73
C VAL A 17 5.72 -6.51 -4.39
N ALA A 18 5.99 -5.34 -4.99
CA ALA A 18 7.20 -4.56 -4.69
C ALA A 18 7.22 -4.04 -3.24
N GLY A 19 6.08 -3.58 -2.70
CA GLY A 19 5.98 -3.15 -1.31
C GLY A 19 6.25 -4.29 -0.33
N PHE A 20 5.73 -5.49 -0.62
CA PHE A 20 5.96 -6.68 0.20
C PHE A 20 7.42 -7.17 0.14
N ALA A 21 8.01 -7.18 -1.06
CA ALA A 21 9.41 -7.58 -1.25
C ALA A 21 10.39 -6.59 -0.60
N ALA A 22 10.13 -5.29 -0.67
CA ALA A 22 10.95 -4.25 -0.05
C ALA A 22 11.03 -4.38 1.48
N CYS A 23 10.01 -4.97 2.12
CA CYS A 23 9.97 -5.18 3.57
C CYS A 23 10.25 -6.65 3.99
N SER A 24 10.50 -7.57 3.04
CA SER A 24 10.63 -9.02 3.29
C SER A 24 11.81 -9.45 4.18
N GLY A 25 12.66 -8.52 4.61
CA GLY A 25 13.73 -8.74 5.58
C GLY A 25 13.88 -7.61 6.60
N HIS A 26 12.89 -6.73 6.72
CA HIS A 26 12.84 -5.65 7.73
C HIS A 26 11.63 -5.88 8.61
N SER A 27 11.87 -5.99 9.92
CA SER A 27 10.81 -6.16 10.92
C SER A 27 10.10 -4.84 11.24
N ASP A 28 10.79 -3.71 11.01
CA ASP A 28 10.31 -2.38 11.31
C ASP A 28 10.24 -1.54 10.04
N GLN A 29 9.05 -1.03 9.74
CA GLN A 29 8.79 -0.14 8.62
C GLN A 29 8.18 1.16 9.15
N ALA A 30 8.94 2.25 9.04
CA ALA A 30 8.46 3.58 9.40
C ALA A 30 7.71 4.17 8.20
N MET A 31 6.43 4.46 8.38
CA MET A 31 5.59 5.10 7.37
C MET A 31 4.88 6.30 7.96
N THR A 32 4.80 7.38 7.17
CA THR A 32 3.95 8.53 7.50
C THR A 32 2.62 8.35 6.80
N CYS A 33 1.53 8.45 7.54
CA CYS A 33 0.19 8.47 6.97
C CYS A 33 -0.09 9.83 6.34
N ALA A 34 -0.94 9.86 5.31
CA ALA A 34 -1.38 11.11 4.71
C ALA A 34 -2.15 11.96 5.74
N GLU A 35 -2.21 13.28 5.52
CA GLU A 35 -3.00 14.18 6.38
C GLU A 35 -4.45 13.71 6.48
N GLY A 36 -5.00 13.71 7.70
CA GLY A 36 -6.36 13.19 7.97
C GLY A 36 -6.46 11.67 8.07
N SER A 37 -5.34 10.94 8.06
CA SER A 37 -5.29 9.50 8.33
C SER A 37 -4.35 9.17 9.49
N GLU A 38 -4.69 8.14 10.26
CA GLU A 38 -3.90 7.61 11.36
C GLU A 38 -3.48 6.16 11.11
N TYR A 39 -2.35 5.75 11.68
CA TYR A 39 -1.89 4.38 11.58
C TYR A 39 -2.73 3.48 12.48
N ASP A 40 -3.41 2.52 11.88
CA ASP A 40 -4.14 1.48 12.59
C ASP A 40 -3.31 0.20 12.64
N ALA A 41 -2.78 -0.12 13.82
CA ALA A 41 -1.94 -1.29 14.03
C ALA A 41 -2.70 -2.61 13.84
N GLU A 42 -4.02 -2.63 13.99
CA GLU A 42 -4.84 -3.82 13.81
C GLU A 42 -4.92 -4.24 12.33
N SER A 43 -5.13 -3.28 11.42
CA SER A 43 -5.10 -3.54 9.97
C SER A 43 -3.70 -3.45 9.34
N GLY A 44 -2.72 -2.91 10.06
CA GLY A 44 -1.38 -2.63 9.54
C GLY A 44 -1.39 -1.57 8.42
N SER A 45 -2.34 -0.64 8.46
CA SER A 45 -2.57 0.33 7.39
C SER A 45 -3.00 1.70 7.92
N CYS A 46 -2.84 2.74 7.10
CA CYS A 46 -3.34 4.07 7.43
C CYS A 46 -4.85 4.14 7.15
N LYS A 47 -5.65 4.48 8.16
CA LYS A 47 -7.11 4.67 8.05
C LYS A 47 -7.47 6.14 8.16
N VAL A 48 -8.49 6.56 7.41
CA VAL A 48 -9.03 7.92 7.51
C VAL A 48 -9.70 8.09 8.87
N ILE A 49 -9.39 9.18 9.55
CA ILE A 49 -10.01 9.54 10.81
C ILE A 49 -11.38 10.13 10.46
N SER A 50 -12.47 9.37 10.61
CA SER A 50 -13.82 9.93 10.48
C SER A 50 -14.12 10.82 11.68
N SER A 51 -14.47 12.08 11.41
CA SER A 51 -14.93 13.07 12.40
C SER A 51 -16.39 12.87 12.78
#